data_AF-R7YSF0-F1
#
_entry.id   AF-R7YSF0-F1
#
_cell.length_a   1.000
_cell.length_b   1.000
_cell.length_c   1.000
_cell.angle_alpha   90.00
_cell.angle_beta   90.00
_cell.angle_gamma   90.00
#
_symmetry.space_group_name_H-M   'P 1'
#
loop_
_entity.id
_entity.type
_entity.pdbx_description
1 polymer ?
#
loop_
_entity_poly.entity_id
_entity_poly.type
_entity_poly.pdbx_seq_one_letter_code
_entity_poly.pdbx_strand_id
1 'polypeptide(L)'
;MKYSVALVAAGASLAIAQQDINSLPPCGVTCITNMLAIGPSFGCPLGDAVCYCSRPEFGYGVRDCAAQACQDQGNVPSVLNYGATYCAGK
;
A
#
# COMPACT_ATOMS: atom_id res chain seq x y z
N MET A 1 0.54 -35.51 -36.13
CA MET A 1 0.28 -34.06 -36.07
C MET A 1 0.38 -33.63 -34.60
N LYS A 2 1.32 -32.73 -34.34
CA LYS A 2 1.54 -31.84 -33.18
C LYS A 2 0.59 -32.00 -31.98
N TYR A 3 1.15 -32.49 -30.87
CA TYR A 3 0.54 -32.47 -29.54
C TYR A 3 0.62 -31.06 -28.97
N SER A 4 -0.50 -30.34 -28.95
CA SER A 4 -0.61 -29.07 -28.25
C SER A 4 -1.05 -29.35 -26.81
N VAL A 5 -0.08 -29.44 -25.89
CA VAL A 5 -0.35 -29.37 -24.45
C VAL A 5 -0.56 -27.89 -24.12
N ALA A 6 -1.81 -27.49 -23.93
CA ALA A 6 -2.13 -26.18 -23.41
C ALA A 6 -1.71 -26.12 -21.93
N LEU A 7 -0.58 -25.46 -21.68
CA LEU A 7 -0.16 -25.03 -20.35
C LEU A 7 -1.14 -23.95 -19.87
N VAL A 8 -2.22 -24.35 -19.20
CA VAL A 8 -3.04 -23.43 -18.43
C VAL A 8 -2.22 -23.05 -17.20
N ALA A 9 -1.54 -21.91 -17.28
CA ALA A 9 -0.89 -21.30 -16.14
C ALA A 9 -1.95 -21.05 -15.06
N ALA A 10 -1.87 -21.81 -13.97
CA ALA A 10 -2.61 -21.55 -12.76
C ALA A 10 -2.13 -20.19 -12.21
N GLY A 11 -2.87 -19.12 -12.53
CA GLY A 11 -2.73 -17.86 -11.84
C GLY A 11 -3.15 -18.06 -10.40
N ALA A 12 -2.19 -18.19 -9.50
CA ALA A 12 -2.44 -18.15 -8.07
C ALA A 12 -2.95 -16.74 -7.72
N SER A 13 -4.26 -16.56 -7.75
CA SER A 13 -4.92 -15.41 -7.16
C SER A 13 -4.75 -15.53 -5.64
N LEU A 14 -3.65 -14.99 -5.12
CA LEU A 14 -3.54 -14.69 -3.71
C LEU A 14 -4.66 -13.69 -3.42
N ALA A 15 -5.67 -14.12 -2.69
CA ALA A 15 -6.68 -13.23 -2.15
C ALA A 15 -5.95 -12.25 -1.24
N ILE A 16 -5.58 -11.08 -1.78
CA ILE A 16 -5.11 -9.95 -0.99
C ILE A 16 -6.27 -9.59 -0.09
N ALA A 17 -6.20 -10.00 1.17
CA ALA A 17 -7.14 -9.54 2.19
C ALA A 17 -7.08 -8.01 2.17
N GLN A 18 -8.15 -7.36 1.70
CA GLN A 18 -8.26 -5.92 1.73
C GLN A 18 -8.16 -5.50 3.20
N GLN A 19 -7.01 -4.96 3.61
CA GLN A 19 -6.82 -4.48 4.97
C GLN A 19 -7.76 -3.29 5.17
N ASP A 20 -8.62 -3.34 6.17
CA ASP A 20 -9.49 -2.22 6.50
C ASP A 20 -8.65 -1.11 7.13
N ILE A 21 -8.63 0.07 6.51
CA ILE A 21 -7.89 1.24 7.03
C ILE A 21 -8.36 1.63 8.44
N ASN A 22 -9.61 1.32 8.80
CA ASN A 22 -10.15 1.59 10.13
C ASN A 22 -9.57 0.68 11.22
N SER A 23 -8.78 -0.35 10.85
CA SER A 23 -8.00 -1.14 11.82
C SER A 23 -6.74 -0.42 12.32
N LEU A 24 -6.34 0.68 11.66
CA LEU A 24 -5.23 1.50 12.10
C LEU A 24 -5.63 2.45 13.24
N PRO A 25 -4.68 2.81 14.13
CA PRO A 25 -4.88 3.93 15.05
C PRO A 25 -5.09 5.24 14.27
N PRO A 26 -5.70 6.28 14.88
CA PRO A 26 -6.00 7.55 14.20
C PRO A 26 -4.79 8.23 13.52
N CYS A 27 -3.58 8.09 14.10
CA CYS A 27 -2.35 8.59 13.47
C CYS A 27 -2.07 7.86 12.15
N GLY A 28 -2.29 6.54 12.10
CA GLY A 28 -2.10 5.72 10.91
C GLY A 28 -3.10 6.03 9.81
N VAL A 29 -4.39 6.18 10.16
CA VAL A 29 -5.42 6.62 9.20
C VAL A 29 -5.01 7.93 8.56
N THR A 30 -4.63 8.93 9.38
CA THR A 30 -4.15 10.23 8.90
C THR A 30 -2.96 10.11 7.97
N CYS A 31 -1.95 9.30 8.33
CA CYS A 31 -0.74 9.18 7.52
C CYS A 31 -1.00 8.54 6.15
N ILE A 32 -1.81 7.49 6.10
CA ILE A 32 -2.18 6.84 4.85
C ILE A 32 -3.01 7.80 3.99
N THR A 33 -4.07 8.40 4.52
CA THR A 33 -4.98 9.24 3.74
C THR A 33 -4.28 10.50 3.22
N ASN A 34 -3.42 11.13 4.02
CA ASN A 34 -2.64 12.28 3.57
C ASN A 34 -1.68 11.91 2.43
N MET A 35 -0.99 10.77 2.52
CA MET A 35 -0.10 10.33 1.45
C MET A 35 -0.83 10.01 0.15
N LEU A 36 -2.04 9.42 0.23
CA LEU A 36 -2.89 9.20 -0.94
C LEU A 36 -3.39 10.51 -1.54
N ALA A 37 -3.69 11.52 -0.71
CA ALA A 37 -4.18 12.82 -1.13
C ALA A 37 -3.09 13.67 -1.81
N ILE A 38 -1.83 13.55 -1.38
CA ILE A 38 -0.71 14.27 -2.00
C ILE A 38 -0.05 13.51 -3.16
N GLY A 39 -0.61 12.38 -3.60
CA GLY A 39 -0.21 11.65 -4.81
C GLY A 39 0.26 12.52 -5.99
N PRO A 40 -0.51 13.57 -6.37
CA PRO A 40 -0.12 14.46 -7.46
C PRO A 40 1.20 15.21 -7.25
N SER A 41 1.62 15.48 -6.01
CA SER A 41 2.86 16.21 -5.73
C SER A 41 4.12 15.39 -6.04
N PHE A 42 4.00 14.06 -6.03
CA PHE A 42 5.06 13.13 -6.43
C PHE A 42 4.74 12.41 -7.76
N GLY A 43 3.86 13.01 -8.57
CA GLY A 43 3.66 12.65 -9.97
C GLY A 43 2.69 11.50 -10.22
N CYS A 44 1.77 11.23 -9.31
CA CYS A 44 0.73 10.22 -9.49
C CYS A 44 -0.69 10.80 -9.59
N PRO A 45 -1.54 10.31 -10.51
CA PRO A 45 -2.96 10.65 -10.52
C PRO A 45 -3.63 10.29 -9.19
N LEU A 46 -4.63 11.09 -8.79
CA LEU A 46 -5.37 10.82 -7.57
C LEU A 46 -6.11 9.48 -7.68
N GLY A 47 -5.89 8.59 -6.70
CA GLY A 47 -6.47 7.25 -6.63
C GLY A 47 -5.68 6.16 -7.38
N ASP A 48 -4.58 6.49 -8.06
CA ASP A 48 -3.77 5.52 -8.79
C ASP A 48 -2.82 4.76 -7.84
N ALA A 49 -3.33 3.69 -7.23
CA ALA A 49 -2.57 2.85 -6.32
C ALA A 49 -1.31 2.23 -6.95
N VAL A 50 -1.36 1.87 -8.24
CA VAL A 50 -0.20 1.31 -8.96
C VAL A 50 0.89 2.36 -9.07
N CYS A 51 0.52 3.58 -9.48
CA CYS A 51 1.47 4.68 -9.49
C CYS A 51 2.02 4.97 -8.09
N TYR A 52 1.16 5.09 -7.07
CA TYR A 52 1.61 5.37 -5.69
C TYR A 52 2.66 4.37 -5.22
N CYS A 53 2.44 3.08 -5.46
CA CYS A 53 3.33 2.01 -5.04
C CYS A 53 4.61 1.91 -5.89
N SER A 54 4.64 2.53 -7.07
CA SER A 54 5.87 2.67 -7.88
C SER A 54 6.78 3.81 -7.42
N ARG A 55 6.29 4.67 -6.51
CA ARG A 55 6.99 5.87 -6.05
C ARG A 55 7.54 5.66 -4.64
N PRO A 56 8.87 5.73 -4.42
CA PRO A 56 9.44 5.60 -3.09
C PRO A 56 8.93 6.66 -2.11
N GLU A 57 8.50 7.82 -2.61
CA GLU A 57 7.90 8.92 -1.86
C GLU A 57 6.67 8.47 -1.06
N PHE A 58 5.86 7.55 -1.58
CA PHE A 58 4.70 7.02 -0.86
C PHE A 58 5.14 6.28 0.42
N GLY A 59 6.06 5.31 0.27
CA GLY A 59 6.58 4.53 1.40
C GLY A 59 7.34 5.38 2.42
N TYR A 60 8.17 6.33 1.96
CA TYR A 60 8.89 7.24 2.84
C TYR A 60 7.94 8.17 3.59
N GLY A 61 6.97 8.76 2.91
CA GLY A 61 6.02 9.65 3.55
C GLY A 61 5.13 8.94 4.59
N VAL A 62 4.69 7.70 4.32
CA VAL A 62 3.96 6.91 5.31
C VAL A 62 4.82 6.65 6.55
N ARG A 63 6.08 6.23 6.36
CA ARG A 63 7.02 5.97 7.46
C ARG A 63 7.31 7.22 8.27
N ASP A 64 7.66 8.31 7.60
CA ASP A 64 8.09 9.54 8.24
C ASP A 64 6.90 10.20 8.96
N CYS A 65 5.71 10.17 8.36
CA CYS A 65 4.48 10.60 9.02
C CYS A 65 4.21 9.76 10.27
N ALA A 66 4.26 8.42 10.18
CA ALA A 66 3.98 7.56 11.33
C ALA A 66 4.95 7.83 12.49
N ALA A 67 6.25 7.94 12.19
CA ALA A 67 7.27 8.24 13.19
C ALA A 67 7.04 9.59 13.90
N GLN A 68 6.48 10.58 13.20
CA GLN A 68 6.21 11.91 13.74
C GLN A 68 4.85 12.04 14.43
N ALA A 69 3.80 11.44 13.86
CA ALA A 69 2.41 11.65 14.27
C ALA A 69 1.90 10.62 15.29
N CYS A 70 2.47 9.41 15.33
CA CYS A 70 2.08 8.42 16.31
C CYS A 70 2.82 8.63 17.63
N GLN A 71 2.12 9.15 18.65
CA GLN A 71 2.70 9.38 19.98
C GLN A 71 3.19 8.08 20.63
N ASP A 72 2.38 7.02 20.54
CA ASP A 72 2.80 5.67 20.91
C ASP A 72 3.55 5.03 19.75
N GLN A 73 4.84 4.80 19.93
CA GLN A 73 5.72 4.22 18.92
C GLN A 73 5.39 2.75 18.62
N GLY A 74 4.67 2.06 19.51
CA GLY A 74 4.13 0.72 19.26
C GLY A 74 3.12 0.68 18.09
N ASN A 75 2.56 1.84 17.72
CA ASN A 75 1.65 1.96 16.59
C ASN A 75 2.34 2.11 15.23
N VAL A 76 3.60 2.55 15.20
CA VAL A 76 4.32 2.78 13.93
C VAL A 76 4.39 1.51 13.06
N PRO A 77 4.73 0.32 13.60
CA PRO A 77 4.79 -0.90 12.80
C PRO A 77 3.48 -1.27 12.09
N SER A 78 2.32 -1.00 12.69
CA SER A 78 1.03 -1.34 12.06
C SER A 78 0.75 -0.45 10.85
N VAL A 79 1.11 0.83 10.91
CA VAL A 79 1.00 1.78 9.78
C VAL A 79 1.94 1.39 8.64
N LEU A 80 3.19 1.03 8.96
CA LEU A 80 4.16 0.55 7.96
C LEU A 80 3.68 -0.74 7.29
N ASN A 81 3.18 -1.70 8.07
CA ASN A 81 2.66 -2.95 7.57
C ASN A 81 1.44 -2.74 6.66
N TYR A 82 0.54 -1.82 7.05
CA TYR A 82 -0.58 -1.45 6.20
C TYR A 82 -0.09 -0.84 4.88
N GLY A 83 0.85 0.11 4.90
CA GLY A 83 1.41 0.71 3.70
C GLY A 83 2.06 -0.31 2.76
N ALA A 84 2.81 -1.27 3.31
CA ALA A 84 3.40 -2.38 2.55
C ALA A 84 2.31 -3.28 1.95
N THR A 85 1.27 -3.61 2.72
CA THR A 85 0.17 -4.46 2.26
C THR A 85 -0.72 -3.76 1.23
N TYR A 86 -0.92 -2.45 1.35
CA TYR A 86 -1.63 -1.63 0.37
C TYR A 86 -0.99 -1.75 -1.02
N CYS A 87 0.35 -1.83 -1.06
CA CYS A 87 1.13 -2.01 -2.26
C CYS A 87 1.35 -3.47 -2.68
N ALA A 88 0.89 -4.45 -1.89
CA ALA A 88 1.03 -5.85 -2.25
C ALA A 88 0.20 -6.16 -3.51
N GLY A 89 0.87 -6.52 -4.60
CA GLY A 89 0.23 -6.86 -5.87
C GLY A 89 -0.26 -5.67 -6.69
N LYS A 90 0.26 -4.46 -6.41
CA LYS A 90 0.10 -3.27 -7.27
C LYS A 90 1.24 -3.18 -8.28
#